data_AF-A0A9E3BMB8-F1
#
_entry.id   AF-A0A9E3BMB8-F1
#
_cell.length_a   1.000
_cell.length_b   1.000
_cell.length_c   1.000
_cell.angle_alpha   90.00
_cell.angle_beta   90.00
_cell.angle_gamma   90.00
#
_symmetry.space_group_name_H-M   'P 1'
#
loop_
_entity.id
_entity.type
_entity.pdbx_description
1 polymer ?
#
loop_
_entity_poly.entity_id
_entity_poly.type
_entity_poly.pdbx_seq_one_letter_code
_entity_poly.pdbx_strand_id
1 'polypeptide(L)' 'MTHTSLPAQAVSPVVRDPSRLAALRRLALVDTPAEESFDRLARLAARLLEAPVALVTLVEEDRQFFKSCVG' A
#
# COMPACT_ATOMS: atom_id res chain seq x y z
N MET A 1 -2.20 -17.26 -23.39
CA MET A 1 -1.88 -16.42 -22.22
C MET A 1 -3.10 -16.42 -21.30
N THR A 2 -3.15 -17.35 -20.35
CA THR A 2 -4.28 -17.48 -19.41
C THR A 2 -4.12 -16.46 -18.30
N HIS A 3 -4.92 -15.40 -18.33
CA HIS A 3 -5.12 -14.52 -17.18
C HIS A 3 -5.69 -15.39 -16.05
N THR A 4 -4.86 -15.75 -15.08
CA THR A 4 -5.32 -16.44 -13.87
C THR A 4 -6.00 -15.39 -13.00
N SER A 5 -7.30 -15.20 -13.20
CA SER A 5 -8.14 -14.39 -12.32
C SER A 5 -8.15 -15.04 -10.95
N LEU A 6 -7.45 -14.45 -9.98
CA LEU A 6 -7.60 -14.83 -8.58
C LEU A 6 -9.09 -14.70 -8.21
N PRO A 7 -9.74 -15.74 -7.64
CA PRO A 7 -11.12 -15.60 -7.19
C PRO A 7 -11.19 -14.45 -6.18
N ALA A 8 -12.26 -13.64 -6.22
CA ALA A 8 -12.45 -12.49 -5.32
C ALA A 8 -12.32 -12.82 -3.82
N GLN A 9 -12.36 -14.11 -3.47
CA GLN A 9 -12.13 -14.71 -2.16
C GLN A 9 -10.65 -14.78 -1.71
N ALA A 10 -9.67 -14.43 -2.54
CA ALA A 10 -8.24 -14.51 -2.18
C ALA A 10 -7.70 -13.29 -1.39
N VAL A 11 -8.45 -12.19 -1.33
CA VAL A 11 -8.07 -11.00 -0.56
C VAL A 11 -8.55 -11.18 0.88
N SER A 12 -7.62 -11.09 1.83
CA SER A 12 -7.91 -11.23 3.27
C SER A 12 -9.13 -10.41 3.68
N PRO A 13 -10.09 -10.98 4.44
CA PRO A 13 -11.30 -10.27 4.87
C PRO A 13 -10.97 -8.99 5.65
N VAL A 14 -9.80 -8.95 6.29
CA VAL A 14 -9.32 -7.75 7.01
C VAL A 14 -9.12 -6.56 6.08
N VAL A 15 -8.79 -6.77 4.81
CA VAL A 15 -8.60 -5.67 3.84
C VAL A 15 -9.93 -4.99 3.52
N ARG A 16 -11.00 -5.78 3.41
CA ARG A 16 -12.37 -5.30 3.15
C ARG A 16 -13.15 -4.91 4.40
N ASP A 17 -12.52 -4.97 5.57
CA ASP A 17 -13.15 -4.57 6.83
C ASP A 17 -13.62 -3.09 6.74
N PRO A 18 -14.93 -2.80 6.90
CA PRO A 18 -15.45 -1.44 6.77
C PRO A 18 -14.89 -0.46 7.80
N SER A 19 -14.58 -0.93 9.02
CA SER A 19 -14.00 -0.12 10.09
C SER A 19 -12.56 0.27 9.75
N ARG A 20 -11.78 -0.67 9.20
CA ARG A 20 -10.45 -0.41 8.66
C ARG A 20 -10.50 0.60 7.52
N LEU A 21 -11.38 0.42 6.53
CA LEU A 21 -11.51 1.32 5.40
C LEU A 21 -11.95 2.73 5.84
N ALA A 22 -12.85 2.83 6.80
CA ALA A 22 -13.23 4.11 7.41
C ALA A 22 -12.03 4.77 8.12
N ALA A 23 -11.21 4.00 8.85
CA ALA A 23 -9.99 4.51 9.46
C ALA A 23 -8.97 4.99 8.43
N LEU A 24 -8.77 4.24 7.34
CA LEU A 24 -7.88 4.62 6.24
C LEU A 24 -8.32 5.95 5.59
N ARG A 25 -9.61 6.11 5.30
CA ARG A 25 -10.17 7.34 4.73
C ARG A 25 -10.00 8.55 5.65
N ARG A 26 -10.13 8.36 6.97
CA ARG A 26 -9.91 9.43 7.97
C ARG A 26 -8.47 9.92 8.03
N LEU A 27 -7.48 9.12 7.62
CA LEU A 27 -6.09 9.57 7.55
C LEU A 27 -5.88 10.64 6.47
N ALA A 28 -6.76 10.73 5.47
CA ALA A 28 -6.66 11.67 4.36
C ALA A 28 -5.30 11.62 3.62
N LEU A 29 -4.73 10.42 3.49
CA LEU A 29 -3.43 10.19 2.83
C LEU A 29 -3.55 9.59 1.42
N VAL A 30 -4.71 9.02 1.07
CA VAL A 30 -4.96 8.45 -0.25
C VAL A 30 -5.15 9.59 -1.27
N ASP A 31 -4.61 9.43 -2.48
CA ASP A 31 -4.67 10.43 -3.57
C ASP A 31 -4.07 11.80 -3.19
N THR A 32 -3.15 11.81 -2.22
CA THR A 32 -2.40 13.01 -1.85
C THR A 32 -1.01 13.02 -2.46
N PRO A 33 -0.35 14.19 -2.58
CA PRO A 33 1.03 14.27 -3.06
C PRO A 33 2.00 13.43 -2.24
N ALA A 34 3.16 13.15 -2.84
CA ALA A 34 4.28 12.53 -2.13
C ALA A 34 4.68 13.35 -0.91
N GLU A 35 5.08 12.65 0.15
CA GLU A 35 5.49 13.23 1.42
C GLU A 35 6.83 12.62 1.83
N GLU A 36 7.82 13.49 2.04
CA GLU A 36 9.20 13.10 2.33
C GLU A 36 9.33 12.24 3.61
N SER A 37 8.39 12.32 4.55
CA SER A 37 8.33 11.45 5.73
C SER A 37 8.22 9.97 5.35
N PHE A 38 7.37 9.63 4.37
CA PHE A 38 7.19 8.25 3.90
C PHE A 38 8.35 7.82 3.00
N ASP A 39 8.89 8.72 2.18
CA ASP A 39 10.06 8.43 1.35
C ASP A 39 11.30 8.11 2.19
N ARG A 40 11.50 8.83 3.30
CA ARG A 40 12.56 8.49 4.26
C ARG A 40 12.36 7.10 4.85
N LEU A 41 11.12 6.73 5.18
CA LEU A 41 10.82 5.41 5.73
C LEU A 41 11.12 4.31 4.70
N ALA A 42 10.68 4.48 3.45
CA ALA A 42 10.96 3.54 2.37
C ALA A 42 12.47 3.41 2.09
N ARG A 43 13.19 4.54 2.00
CA ARG A 43 14.67 4.55 1.88
C ARG A 43 15.33 3.81 3.02
N LEU A 44 14.89 4.04 4.27
CA LEU A 44 15.46 3.37 5.43
C LEU A 44 15.22 1.86 5.37
N ALA A 45 14.00 1.43 5.04
CA ALA A 45 13.67 0.02 4.92
C ALA A 45 14.50 -0.68 3.83
N ALA A 46 14.60 -0.08 2.63
CA ALA A 46 15.43 -0.62 1.54
C ALA A 46 16.90 -0.77 1.95
N ARG A 47 17.47 0.25 2.61
CA ARG A 47 18.87 0.23 3.04
C ARG A 47 19.14 -0.78 4.15
N LEU A 48 18.26 -0.87 5.15
CA LEU A 48 18.46 -1.77 6.29
C LEU A 48 18.27 -3.24 5.93
N LEU A 49 17.41 -3.52 4.95
CA LEU A 49 17.09 -4.88 4.52
C LEU A 49 17.87 -5.31 3.28
N GLU A 50 18.78 -4.46 2.78
CA GLU A 50 19.51 -4.66 1.53
C GLU A 50 18.58 -5.04 0.36
N ALA A 51 17.37 -4.48 0.36
CA ALA A 51 16.34 -4.77 -0.62
C ALA A 51 16.44 -3.80 -1.81
N PRO A 52 16.26 -4.28 -3.06
CA PRO A 52 16.34 -3.42 -4.23
C PRO A 52 15.19 -2.41 -4.31
N VAL A 53 14.04 -2.72 -3.71
CA VAL A 53 12.84 -1.85 -3.70
C VAL A 53 12.17 -1.91 -2.34
N ALA A 54 11.65 -0.77 -1.87
CA ALA A 54 10.74 -0.68 -0.73
C ALA A 54 9.56 0.26 -1.04
N LEU A 55 8.36 -0.14 -0.60
CA LEU A 55 7.12 0.58 -0.85
C LEU A 55 6.42 0.90 0.48
N VAL A 56 5.75 2.04 0.53
CA VAL A 56 4.69 2.31 1.51
C VAL A 56 3.36 2.34 0.76
N THR A 57 2.51 1.34 1.00
CA THR A 57 1.26 1.16 0.25
C THR A 57 0.06 1.28 1.17
N LEU A 58 -0.90 2.12 0.77
CA LEU A 58 -2.24 2.19 1.35
C LEU A 58 -3.16 1.30 0.53
N VAL A 59 -3.77 0.30 1.16
CA VAL A 59 -4.60 -0.70 0.46
C VAL A 59 -6.08 -0.35 0.65
N GLU A 60 -6.77 0.03 -0.41
CA GLU A 60 -8.23 0.20 -0.40
C GLU A 60 -8.94 -1.11 -0.78
N GLU A 61 -10.26 -1.06 -0.91
CA GLU A 61 -11.08 -2.23 -1.21
C GLU A 61 -10.79 -2.82 -2.60
N ASP A 62 -10.56 -1.94 -3.57
CA ASP A 62 -10.47 -2.25 -5.00
C ASP A 62 -9.15 -1.78 -5.64
N ARG A 63 -8.32 -1.03 -4.90
CA ARG A 63 -7.06 -0.48 -5.40
C ARG A 63 -5.99 -0.39 -4.32
N GLN A 64 -4.75 -0.19 -4.77
CA GLN A 64 -3.61 0.13 -3.92
C GLN A 64 -3.10 1.51 -4.32
N PHE A 65 -2.82 2.35 -3.33
CA PHE A 65 -2.21 3.66 -3.50
C PHE A 65 -0.80 3.64 -2.94
N PHE A 66 0.20 3.92 -3.78
CA PHE A 66 1.60 3.99 -3.35
C PHE A 66 1.88 5.37 -2.76
N LYS A 67 2.06 5.42 -1.44
CA LYS A 67 2.46 6.65 -0.74
C LYS A 67 3.94 6.94 -0.90
N SER A 68 4.75 5.90 -1.10
CA SER A 68 6.16 5.98 -1.44
C SER A 68 6.61 4.74 -2.23
N CYS A 69 7.55 4.95 -3.15
CA CYS A 69 8.23 3.92 -3.91
C CYS A 69 9.70 4.31 -4.08
N VAL A 70 10.62 3.48 -3.60
CA VAL A 70 12.06 3.72 -3.65
C VAL A 70 12.76 2.45 -4.12
N GLY A 71 13.60 2.57 -5.15
CA GLY A 71 14.38 1.46 -5.72
C GLY A 71 14.28 1.37 -7.23
#